data_AF-A0A098YUT8-F1
#
_entry.id   AF-A0A098YUT8-F1
#
_cell.length_a   1.000
_cell.length_b   1.000
_cell.length_c   1.000
_cell.angle_alpha   90.00
_cell.angle_beta   90.00
_cell.angle_gamma   90.00
#
_symmetry.space_group_name_H-M   'P 1'
#
loop_
_entity.id
_entity.type
_entity.pdbx_description
1 polymer ?
#
loop_
_entity_poly.entity_id
_entity_poly.type
_entity_poly.pdbx_seq_one_letter_code
_entity_poly.pdbx_strand_id
1 'polypeptide(L)'
;MKKIILFSLCFLAISINSWGTTDKKKHQKKQTKSTAQAILTPQDSLSFATGMAATNGLLPFLQHEYGVDEAHMNEFLTAFQEALEQVDTPEFKARHAGQAIARMVKSRILPQTTEAFKGTPEEINTKIFEQGFMAGIQNDTTIYTVNQASELFRERATAAKEAKEKAYKDANTAWLKNNSTQPGVKTTQSGLQYKIITAGTGEVPQKEDKVTVKYEGKTIDGKIFDSSYQRNPQTTSFRCDQVIKGWTEALSMMPVGSKWELYIPQELAYGARQAGQIQPYSTLIFTVELISVEKTTKPESKK
;
A
#
# COMPACT_ATOMS: atom_id res chain seq x y z
N MET A 1 17.08 72.01 -35.39
CA MET A 1 16.11 72.16 -36.50
C MET A 1 14.80 71.55 -36.07
N LYS A 2 13.74 72.37 -36.05
CA LYS A 2 12.37 72.03 -35.68
C LYS A 2 11.69 71.28 -36.83
N LYS A 3 10.76 70.36 -36.51
CA LYS A 3 9.36 70.41 -36.99
C LYS A 3 8.50 69.37 -36.28
N ILE A 4 7.73 69.90 -35.33
CA ILE A 4 6.47 69.36 -34.81
C ILE A 4 5.38 69.70 -35.85
N ILE A 5 4.49 68.77 -36.17
CA ILE A 5 3.16 69.08 -36.71
C ILE A 5 2.13 68.23 -35.95
N LEU A 6 1.06 68.93 -35.55
CA LEU A 6 0.02 68.59 -34.60
C LEU A 6 -1.34 68.72 -35.32
N PHE A 7 -2.35 67.98 -34.84
CA PHE A 7 -3.82 68.16 -34.96
C PHE A 7 -4.57 67.89 -36.28
N SER A 8 -5.60 67.02 -36.21
CA SER A 8 -7.04 67.39 -36.05
C SER A 8 -7.92 66.17 -36.38
N LEU A 9 -8.69 65.54 -35.47
CA LEU A 9 -10.02 65.84 -34.90
C LEU A 9 -11.26 65.69 -35.83
N CYS A 10 -12.25 64.92 -35.31
CA CYS A 10 -13.68 64.74 -35.70
C CYS A 10 -13.98 63.79 -36.89
N PHE A 11 -14.95 62.86 -36.84
CA PHE A 11 -16.32 62.95 -36.32
C PHE A 11 -16.87 61.64 -35.72
N LEU A 12 -17.86 61.82 -34.82
CA LEU A 12 -18.77 60.83 -34.25
C LEU A 12 -19.56 60.03 -35.30
N ALA A 13 -19.84 58.76 -34.98
CA ALA A 13 -21.14 58.16 -35.25
C ALA A 13 -21.57 57.35 -34.02
N ILE A 14 -22.55 57.89 -33.31
CA ILE A 14 -23.33 57.21 -32.28
C ILE A 14 -24.38 56.35 -33.01
N SER A 15 -24.48 55.07 -32.68
CA SER A 15 -25.75 54.36 -32.78
C SER A 15 -26.05 53.67 -31.44
N ILE A 16 -27.02 54.24 -30.75
CA ILE A 16 -27.70 53.63 -29.61
C ILE A 16 -28.87 52.83 -30.20
N ASN A 17 -28.94 51.54 -29.86
CA ASN A 17 -30.14 50.70 -29.84
C ASN A 17 -29.73 49.49 -28.99
N SER A 18 -30.49 48.95 -28.05
CA SER A 18 -31.71 49.30 -27.31
C SER A 18 -31.76 48.23 -26.21
N TRP A 19 -32.17 48.60 -25.00
CA TRP A 19 -32.31 47.69 -23.86
C TRP A 19 -33.27 46.54 -24.20
N GLY A 20 -32.85 45.29 -23.97
CA GLY A 20 -33.68 44.09 -23.99
C GLY A 20 -33.18 43.12 -22.93
N THR A 21 -34.07 42.72 -22.03
CA THR A 21 -33.84 42.00 -20.77
C THR A 21 -33.62 40.49 -20.93
N THR A 22 -32.78 39.94 -20.04
CA THR A 22 -32.75 38.54 -19.51
C THR A 22 -32.71 37.37 -20.50
N ASP A 23 -31.57 36.65 -20.59
CA ASP A 23 -31.40 35.30 -19.99
C ASP A 23 -29.98 34.70 -20.22
N LYS A 24 -29.48 33.98 -19.20
CA LYS A 24 -28.39 32.98 -19.17
C LYS A 24 -27.11 33.18 -20.04
N LYS A 25 -26.05 33.73 -19.44
CA LYS A 25 -24.66 33.53 -19.92
C LYS A 25 -24.09 32.20 -19.40
N LYS A 26 -24.05 31.19 -20.29
CA LYS A 26 -23.08 30.08 -20.21
C LYS A 26 -21.66 30.67 -20.29
N HIS A 27 -20.81 30.32 -19.32
CA HIS A 27 -19.38 30.53 -19.41
C HIS A 27 -18.81 29.74 -20.61
N GLN A 28 -18.56 30.41 -21.73
CA GLN A 28 -17.62 29.92 -22.73
C GLN A 28 -16.21 30.26 -22.23
N LYS A 29 -15.44 29.21 -21.89
CA LYS A 29 -13.98 29.26 -21.78
C LYS A 29 -13.43 29.93 -23.04
N LYS A 30 -12.82 31.11 -22.90
CA LYS A 30 -11.90 31.63 -23.92
C LYS A 30 -10.69 30.71 -23.93
N GLN A 31 -10.67 29.75 -24.86
CA GLN A 31 -9.44 29.09 -25.28
C GLN A 31 -8.53 30.16 -25.86
N THR A 32 -7.46 30.48 -25.14
CA THR A 32 -6.29 31.17 -25.68
C THR A 32 -5.70 30.26 -26.76
N LYS A 33 -6.04 30.53 -28.02
CA LYS A 33 -5.32 29.99 -29.18
C LYS A 33 -3.88 30.50 -29.11
N SER A 34 -2.96 29.60 -28.79
CA SER A 34 -1.52 29.84 -28.90
C SER A 34 -1.11 29.96 -30.38
N THR A 35 -0.15 30.85 -30.60
CA THR A 35 0.53 31.25 -31.82
C THR A 35 1.01 30.07 -32.68
N ALA A 36 0.18 29.61 -33.62
CA ALA A 36 0.69 29.01 -34.84
C ALA A 36 1.18 30.17 -35.72
N GLN A 37 2.48 30.51 -35.65
CA GLN A 37 3.11 31.15 -36.80
C GLN A 37 2.85 30.21 -37.98
N ALA A 38 2.25 30.74 -39.05
CA ALA A 38 1.91 29.96 -40.24
C ALA A 38 3.13 29.15 -40.64
N ILE A 39 2.98 27.83 -40.80
CA ILE A 39 4.09 26.95 -41.18
C ILE A 39 4.57 27.42 -42.57
N LEU A 40 5.74 28.05 -42.66
CA LEU A 40 6.15 28.80 -43.85
C LEU A 40 6.85 27.92 -44.90
N THR A 41 7.43 26.78 -44.50
CA THR A 41 8.21 25.89 -45.39
C THR A 41 7.90 24.39 -45.21
N PRO A 42 8.27 23.52 -46.18
CA PRO A 42 8.19 22.07 -46.01
C PRO A 42 9.01 21.54 -44.82
N GLN A 43 10.15 22.17 -44.50
CA GLN A 43 10.99 21.80 -43.36
C GLN A 43 10.29 22.13 -42.03
N ASP A 44 9.66 23.30 -41.92
CA ASP A 44 8.87 23.66 -40.73
C ASP A 44 7.69 22.71 -40.54
N SER A 45 7.06 22.30 -41.65
CA SER A 45 5.95 21.32 -41.66
C SER A 45 6.40 19.97 -41.11
N LEU A 46 7.54 19.45 -41.60
CA LEU A 46 8.11 18.19 -41.14
C LEU A 46 8.53 18.25 -39.67
N SER A 47 9.13 19.37 -39.26
CA SER A 47 9.60 19.59 -37.88
C SER A 47 8.41 19.64 -36.91
N PHE A 48 7.37 20.39 -37.26
CA PHE A 48 6.13 20.47 -36.48
C PHE A 48 5.44 19.10 -36.38
N ALA A 49 5.29 18.39 -37.51
CA ALA A 49 4.70 17.06 -37.54
C ALA A 49 5.49 16.04 -36.70
N THR A 50 6.82 16.11 -36.74
CA THR A 50 7.71 15.23 -35.96
C THR A 50 7.57 15.50 -34.46
N GLY A 51 7.52 16.78 -34.05
CA GLY A 51 7.24 17.17 -32.66
C GLY A 51 5.89 16.66 -32.17
N MET A 52 4.83 16.82 -32.98
CA MET A 52 3.51 16.26 -32.64
C MET A 52 3.54 14.73 -32.53
N ALA A 53 4.14 14.04 -33.50
CA ALA A 53 4.23 12.58 -33.51
C ALA A 53 5.00 12.05 -32.29
N ALA A 54 6.00 12.78 -31.80
CA ALA A 54 6.79 12.43 -30.62
C ALA A 54 6.00 12.49 -29.30
N THR A 55 4.79 13.07 -29.29
CA THR A 55 3.94 13.14 -28.08
C THR A 55 3.05 11.93 -27.87
N ASN A 56 3.12 10.91 -28.74
CA ASN A 56 2.23 9.76 -28.67
C ASN A 56 2.31 9.06 -27.30
N GLY A 57 1.18 8.97 -26.60
CA GLY A 57 1.09 8.39 -25.25
C GLY A 57 1.51 9.32 -24.10
N LEU A 58 1.99 10.54 -24.37
CA LEU A 58 2.42 11.46 -23.32
C LEU A 58 1.25 11.99 -22.48
N LEU A 59 0.12 12.32 -23.11
CA LEU A 59 -1.05 12.81 -22.38
C LEU A 59 -1.60 11.80 -21.35
N PRO A 60 -1.88 10.52 -21.72
CA PRO A 60 -2.31 9.54 -20.72
C PRO A 60 -1.24 9.28 -19.65
N PHE A 61 0.05 9.36 -20.00
CA PHE A 61 1.13 9.27 -19.02
C PHE A 61 1.12 10.45 -18.02
N LEU A 62 1.00 11.69 -18.48
CA LEU A 62 0.93 12.87 -17.61
C LEU A 62 -0.26 12.81 -16.66
N GLN A 63 -1.39 12.30 -17.14
CA GLN A 63 -2.58 12.09 -16.32
C GLN A 63 -2.35 10.98 -15.28
N HIS A 64 -1.83 9.82 -15.69
CA HIS A 64 -1.66 8.67 -14.80
C HIS A 64 -0.54 8.88 -13.76
N GLU A 65 0.62 9.38 -14.19
CA GLU A 65 1.82 9.46 -13.36
C GLU A 65 1.88 10.78 -12.55
N TYR A 66 1.42 11.88 -13.13
CA TYR A 66 1.53 13.21 -12.52
C TYR A 66 0.18 13.83 -12.15
N GLY A 67 -0.95 13.18 -12.49
CA GLY A 67 -2.28 13.73 -12.21
C GLY A 67 -2.59 15.01 -12.99
N VAL A 68 -1.86 15.30 -14.07
CA VAL A 68 -2.10 16.49 -14.89
C VAL A 68 -3.35 16.26 -15.74
N ASP A 69 -4.44 16.89 -15.36
CA ASP A 69 -5.71 16.87 -16.08
C ASP A 69 -5.89 18.12 -16.96
N GLU A 70 -7.05 18.26 -17.60
CA GLU A 70 -7.37 19.41 -18.45
C GLU A 70 -7.33 20.75 -17.70
N ALA A 71 -7.55 20.76 -16.38
CA ALA A 71 -7.54 21.98 -15.59
C ALA A 71 -6.12 22.49 -15.34
N HIS A 72 -5.13 21.58 -15.31
CA HIS A 72 -3.73 21.89 -14.99
C HIS A 72 -2.79 21.81 -16.20
N MET A 73 -3.32 21.52 -17.39
CA MET A 73 -2.53 21.38 -18.62
C MET A 73 -1.83 22.69 -19.01
N ASN A 74 -2.46 23.84 -18.78
CA ASN A 74 -1.84 25.12 -19.10
C ASN A 74 -0.60 25.38 -18.24
N GLU A 75 -0.69 25.08 -16.94
CA GLU A 75 0.41 25.18 -16.00
C GLU A 75 1.55 24.24 -16.41
N PHE A 76 1.24 23.02 -16.82
CA PHE A 76 2.23 22.09 -17.37
C PHE A 76 2.94 22.66 -18.60
N LEU A 77 2.19 23.15 -19.60
CA LEU A 77 2.76 23.68 -20.84
C LEU A 77 3.63 24.92 -20.59
N THR A 78 3.21 25.81 -19.69
CA THR A 78 4.03 26.96 -19.26
C THR A 78 5.33 26.49 -18.62
N ALA A 79 5.26 25.58 -17.64
CA ALA A 79 6.46 25.06 -16.97
C ALA A 79 7.39 24.29 -17.93
N PHE A 80 6.83 23.55 -18.89
CA PHE A 80 7.59 22.81 -19.89
C PHE A 80 8.36 23.75 -20.82
N GLN A 81 7.71 24.82 -21.29
CA GLN A 81 8.36 25.82 -22.14
C GLN A 81 9.50 26.54 -21.39
N GLU A 82 9.24 26.98 -20.16
CA GLU A 82 10.27 27.60 -19.30
C GLU A 82 11.45 26.64 -19.04
N ALA A 83 11.15 25.34 -18.85
CA ALA A 83 12.16 24.33 -18.65
C ALA A 83 13.07 24.16 -19.87
N LEU A 84 12.53 24.13 -21.09
CA LEU A 84 13.34 23.97 -22.32
C LEU A 84 14.42 25.04 -22.47
N GLU A 85 14.17 26.26 -22.00
CA GLU A 85 15.12 27.37 -22.09
C GLU A 85 16.22 27.30 -21.02
N GLN A 86 15.97 26.61 -19.90
CA GLN A 86 16.81 26.66 -18.70
C GLN A 86 17.35 25.28 -18.28
N VAL A 87 16.99 24.21 -18.98
CA VAL A 87 17.18 22.80 -18.54
C VAL A 87 18.63 22.46 -18.18
N ASP A 88 19.60 23.08 -18.84
CA ASP A 88 21.02 22.80 -18.63
C ASP A 88 21.68 23.65 -17.53
N THR A 89 20.98 24.66 -17.00
CA THR A 89 21.52 25.54 -15.96
C THR A 89 21.69 24.82 -14.61
N PRO A 90 22.73 25.15 -13.83
CA PRO A 90 22.88 24.62 -12.47
C PRO A 90 21.66 24.88 -11.57
N GLU A 91 21.04 26.04 -11.70
CA GLU A 91 19.88 26.46 -10.90
C GLU A 91 18.65 25.61 -11.22
N PHE A 92 18.39 25.35 -12.49
CA PHE A 92 17.32 24.45 -12.90
C PHE A 92 17.56 23.03 -12.38
N LYS A 93 18.78 22.51 -12.54
CA LYS A 93 19.17 21.17 -12.03
C LYS A 93 18.96 21.06 -10.52
N ALA A 94 19.37 22.08 -9.76
CA ALA A 94 19.18 22.12 -8.31
C ALA A 94 17.70 22.17 -7.91
N ARG A 95 16.88 23.01 -8.56
CA ARG A 95 15.44 23.09 -8.31
C ARG A 95 14.73 21.78 -8.62
N HIS A 96 15.04 21.17 -9.76
CA HIS A 96 14.49 19.87 -10.15
C HIS A 96 14.87 18.78 -9.15
N ALA A 97 16.12 18.71 -8.72
CA ALA A 97 16.56 17.77 -7.69
C ALA A 97 15.79 17.98 -6.36
N GLY A 98 15.61 19.23 -5.94
CA GLY A 98 14.83 19.55 -4.74
C GLY A 98 13.37 19.07 -4.83
N GLN A 99 12.70 19.32 -5.95
CA GLN A 99 11.33 18.84 -6.18
C GLN A 99 11.23 17.31 -6.23
N ALA A 100 12.17 16.65 -6.91
CA ALA A 100 12.23 15.20 -7.01
C ALA A 100 12.42 14.54 -5.62
N ILE A 101 13.36 15.06 -4.83
CA ILE A 101 13.61 14.56 -3.46
C ILE A 101 12.42 14.87 -2.56
N ALA A 102 11.81 16.06 -2.63
CA ALA A 102 10.62 16.39 -1.83
C ALA A 102 9.46 15.41 -2.11
N ARG A 103 9.25 15.04 -3.38
CA ARG A 103 8.26 14.01 -3.75
C ARG A 103 8.62 12.67 -3.13
N MET A 104 9.88 12.24 -3.24
CA MET A 104 10.36 10.99 -2.63
C MET A 104 10.20 11.00 -1.10
N VAL A 105 10.44 12.13 -0.45
CA VAL A 105 10.25 12.28 1.00
C VAL A 105 8.79 12.04 1.37
N LYS A 106 7.86 12.69 0.66
CA LYS A 106 6.42 12.57 0.93
C LYS A 106 5.87 11.19 0.60
N SER A 107 6.28 10.59 -0.52
CA SER A 107 5.70 9.35 -1.02
C SER A 107 6.34 8.09 -0.45
N ARG A 108 7.62 8.16 -0.02
CA ARG A 108 8.39 6.98 0.38
C ARG A 108 9.03 7.12 1.75
N ILE A 109 9.86 8.14 1.96
CA ILE A 109 10.69 8.22 3.17
C ILE A 109 9.81 8.45 4.41
N LEU A 110 8.96 9.48 4.40
CA LEU A 110 8.12 9.83 5.54
C LEU A 110 7.17 8.68 5.93
N PRO A 111 6.42 8.05 5.01
CA PRO A 111 5.60 6.89 5.39
C PRO A 111 6.41 5.75 6.00
N GLN A 112 7.60 5.45 5.46
CA GLN A 112 8.46 4.38 5.97
C GLN A 112 9.06 4.68 7.34
N THR A 113 9.52 5.90 7.58
CA THR A 113 10.16 6.27 8.86
C THR A 113 9.15 6.46 9.98
N THR A 114 7.90 6.76 9.65
CA THR A 114 6.86 7.03 10.66
C THR A 114 6.03 5.79 11.03
N GLU A 115 6.05 4.73 10.22
CA GLU A 115 5.22 3.54 10.44
C GLU A 115 5.44 2.88 11.81
N ALA A 116 6.68 2.86 12.30
CA ALA A 116 7.00 2.32 13.62
C ALA A 116 6.25 3.04 14.75
N PHE A 117 5.97 4.34 14.59
CA PHE A 117 5.36 5.21 15.59
C PHE A 117 3.87 5.44 15.39
N LYS A 118 3.32 5.04 14.24
CA LYS A 118 1.90 5.20 13.95
C LYS A 118 1.03 4.55 15.03
N GLY A 119 0.08 5.31 15.58
CA GLY A 119 -0.82 4.86 16.64
C GLY A 119 -0.17 4.72 18.02
N THR A 120 1.05 5.23 18.22
CA THR A 120 1.69 5.32 19.54
C THR A 120 1.67 6.78 20.03
N PRO A 121 1.91 7.03 21.33
CA PRO A 121 2.08 8.40 21.85
C PRO A 121 3.27 9.17 21.23
N GLU A 122 4.18 8.47 20.54
CA GLU A 122 5.37 9.05 19.89
C GLU A 122 5.16 9.28 18.38
N GLU A 123 3.90 9.40 17.93
CA GLU A 123 3.60 9.64 16.53
C GLU A 123 4.35 10.87 15.99
N ILE A 124 4.99 10.70 14.83
CA ILE A 124 5.93 11.69 14.31
C ILE A 124 5.17 12.92 13.78
N ASN A 125 5.54 14.09 14.29
CA ASN A 125 5.09 15.36 13.74
C ASN A 125 5.76 15.63 12.39
N THR A 126 4.97 15.59 11.32
CA THR A 126 5.45 15.71 9.93
C THR A 126 6.15 17.04 9.64
N LYS A 127 5.69 18.15 10.24
CA LYS A 127 6.32 19.47 10.05
C LYS A 127 7.71 19.52 10.68
N ILE A 128 7.86 18.93 11.87
CA ILE A 128 9.16 18.88 12.56
C ILE A 128 10.09 17.89 11.85
N PHE A 129 9.56 16.78 11.34
CA PHE A 129 10.33 15.86 10.49
C PHE A 129 10.92 16.58 9.27
N GLU A 130 10.13 17.39 8.57
CA GLU A 130 10.60 18.17 7.41
C GLU A 130 11.70 19.17 7.79
N GLN A 131 11.56 19.84 8.94
CA GLN A 131 12.61 20.72 9.46
C GLN A 131 13.90 19.94 9.73
N GLY A 132 13.82 18.79 10.39
CA GLY A 132 14.97 17.92 10.64
C GLY A 132 15.61 17.38 9.35
N PHE A 133 14.79 17.06 8.35
CA PHE A 133 15.28 16.65 7.03
C PHE A 133 16.06 17.75 6.33
N MET A 134 15.55 18.99 6.37
CA MET A 134 16.25 20.17 5.81
C MET A 134 17.54 20.49 6.58
N ALA A 135 17.52 20.41 7.92
CA ALA A 135 18.72 20.59 8.74
C ALA A 135 19.80 19.56 8.37
N GLY A 136 19.42 18.31 8.14
CA GLY A 136 20.34 17.26 7.68
C GLY A 136 20.98 17.57 6.32
N ILE A 137 20.21 18.07 5.35
CA ILE A 137 20.75 18.50 4.04
C ILE A 137 21.72 19.67 4.18
N GLN A 138 21.41 20.61 5.07
CA GLN A 138 22.23 21.78 5.33
C GLN A 138 23.45 21.49 6.21
N ASN A 139 23.56 20.26 6.74
CA ASN A 139 24.53 19.89 7.77
C ASN A 139 24.45 20.81 9.00
N ASP A 140 23.24 21.27 9.34
CA ASP A 140 22.96 22.02 10.55
C ASP A 140 22.88 21.05 11.75
N THR A 141 23.94 21.06 12.55
CA THR A 141 24.09 20.18 13.72
C THR A 141 23.73 20.87 15.03
N THR A 142 23.07 22.03 14.98
CA THR A 142 22.73 22.83 16.16
C THR A 142 21.91 22.06 17.19
N ILE A 143 21.02 21.17 16.73
CA ILE A 143 20.16 20.34 17.62
C ILE A 143 20.73 18.93 17.77
N TYR A 144 21.04 18.25 16.65
CA TYR A 144 21.61 16.91 16.62
C TYR A 144 22.61 16.79 15.48
N THR A 145 23.68 16.02 15.69
CA THR A 145 24.41 15.41 14.57
C THR A 145 23.57 14.32 13.91
N VAL A 146 23.87 13.99 12.65
CA VAL A 146 23.19 12.88 11.92
C VAL A 146 23.30 11.56 12.68
N ASN A 147 24.44 11.30 13.34
CA ASN A 147 24.64 10.08 14.13
C ASN A 147 23.73 10.07 15.37
N GLN A 148 23.69 11.16 16.15
CA GLN A 148 22.81 11.25 17.32
C GLN A 148 21.33 11.12 16.94
N ALA A 149 20.91 11.75 15.84
CA ALA A 149 19.54 11.63 15.34
C ALA A 149 19.21 10.19 14.92
N SER A 150 20.15 9.50 14.26
CA SER A 150 20.00 8.10 13.84
C SER A 150 19.92 7.14 15.02
N GLU A 151 20.75 7.36 16.05
CA GLU A 151 20.74 6.57 17.29
C GLU A 151 19.41 6.73 18.05
N LEU A 152 18.97 7.98 18.25
CA LEU A 152 17.68 8.27 18.88
C LEU A 152 16.52 7.60 18.12
N PHE A 153 16.48 7.76 16.80
CA PHE A 153 15.47 7.12 15.98
C PHE A 153 15.48 5.60 16.13
N ARG A 154 16.66 4.97 16.05
CA ARG A 154 16.80 3.51 16.16
C ARG A 154 16.31 2.99 17.52
N GLU A 155 16.71 3.65 18.60
CA GLU A 155 16.30 3.30 19.96
C GLU A 155 14.78 3.37 20.10
N ARG A 156 14.19 4.51 19.72
CA ARG A 156 12.74 4.75 19.84
C ARG A 156 11.93 3.84 18.92
N ALA A 157 12.40 3.59 17.69
CA ALA A 157 11.73 2.68 16.76
C ALA A 157 11.77 1.24 17.26
N THR A 158 12.87 0.82 17.90
CA THR A 158 12.99 -0.52 18.51
C THR A 158 12.01 -0.66 19.68
N ALA A 159 12.00 0.31 20.60
CA ALA A 159 11.08 0.30 21.73
C ALA A 159 9.61 0.34 21.29
N ALA A 160 9.27 1.17 20.29
CA ALA A 160 7.92 1.24 19.72
C ALA A 160 7.50 -0.09 19.07
N LYS A 161 8.40 -0.75 18.35
CA LYS A 161 8.16 -2.07 17.77
C LYS A 161 7.91 -3.12 18.85
N GLU A 162 8.77 -3.19 19.86
CA GLU A 162 8.63 -4.14 20.97
C GLU A 162 7.32 -3.91 21.75
N ALA A 163 6.96 -2.65 21.99
CA ALA A 163 5.69 -2.31 22.64
C ALA A 163 4.48 -2.76 21.80
N LYS A 164 4.53 -2.56 20.47
CA LYS A 164 3.48 -3.04 19.55
C LYS A 164 3.38 -4.56 19.54
N GLU A 165 4.50 -5.27 19.43
CA GLU A 165 4.53 -6.74 19.46
C GLU A 165 4.02 -7.28 20.80
N LYS A 166 4.40 -6.65 21.92
CA LYS A 166 3.89 -7.01 23.24
C LYS A 166 2.39 -6.79 23.34
N ALA A 167 1.88 -5.63 22.93
CA ALA A 167 0.45 -5.33 22.96
C ALA A 167 -0.34 -6.31 22.07
N TYR A 168 0.19 -6.63 20.89
CA TYR A 168 -0.41 -7.62 19.99
C TYR A 168 -0.42 -9.02 20.60
N LYS A 169 0.69 -9.46 21.20
CA LYS A 169 0.77 -10.73 21.93
C LYS A 169 -0.26 -10.80 23.06
N ASP A 170 -0.33 -9.76 23.89
CA ASP A 170 -1.26 -9.70 25.02
C ASP A 170 -2.72 -9.74 24.54
N ALA A 171 -3.05 -9.04 23.45
CA ALA A 171 -4.37 -9.09 22.81
C ALA A 171 -4.72 -10.49 22.30
N ASN A 172 -3.77 -11.19 21.68
CA ASN A 172 -3.96 -12.57 21.20
C ASN A 172 -4.16 -13.56 22.36
N THR A 173 -3.37 -13.45 23.43
CA THR A 173 -3.55 -14.27 24.64
C THR A 173 -4.90 -14.00 25.31
N ALA A 174 -5.30 -12.74 25.43
CA ALA A 174 -6.59 -12.38 26.00
C ALA A 174 -7.76 -12.88 25.14
N TRP A 175 -7.64 -12.81 23.82
CA TRP A 175 -8.63 -13.34 22.89
C TRP A 175 -8.84 -14.84 23.08
N LEU A 176 -7.76 -15.63 23.16
CA LEU A 176 -7.84 -17.07 23.43
C LEU A 176 -8.47 -17.38 24.79
N LYS A 177 -8.13 -16.62 25.83
CA LYS A 177 -8.74 -16.79 27.15
C LYS A 177 -10.26 -16.60 27.09
N ASN A 178 -10.72 -15.56 26.39
CA ASN A 178 -12.15 -15.33 26.18
C ASN A 178 -12.80 -16.37 25.25
N ASN A 179 -12.09 -16.85 24.24
CA ASN A 179 -12.60 -17.87 23.33
C ASN A 179 -12.83 -19.21 24.03
N SER A 180 -11.97 -19.55 25.00
CA SER A 180 -12.08 -20.81 25.76
C SER A 180 -13.39 -20.96 26.54
N THR A 181 -14.06 -19.85 26.85
CA THR A 181 -15.33 -19.83 27.58
C THR A 181 -16.55 -19.86 26.66
N GLN A 182 -16.35 -19.86 25.34
CA GLN A 182 -17.45 -19.84 24.38
C GLN A 182 -18.12 -21.23 24.25
N PRO A 183 -19.45 -21.29 24.03
CA PRO A 183 -20.15 -22.55 23.89
C PRO A 183 -19.59 -23.44 22.76
N GLY A 184 -19.30 -24.70 23.11
CA GLY A 184 -18.79 -25.72 22.20
C GLY A 184 -17.28 -25.67 21.95
N VAL A 185 -16.57 -24.68 22.51
CA VAL A 185 -15.11 -24.64 22.48
C VAL A 185 -14.55 -25.59 23.53
N LYS A 186 -13.58 -26.41 23.12
CA LYS A 186 -12.81 -27.31 23.98
C LYS A 186 -11.35 -26.91 23.95
N THR A 187 -10.65 -27.06 25.07
CA THR A 187 -9.21 -26.75 25.19
C THR A 187 -8.44 -28.00 25.57
N THR A 188 -7.36 -28.30 24.86
CA THR A 188 -6.47 -29.42 25.17
C THR A 188 -5.39 -29.00 26.19
N GLN A 189 -4.62 -29.97 26.68
CA GLN A 189 -3.52 -29.71 27.61
C GLN A 189 -2.40 -28.82 27.02
N SER A 190 -2.21 -28.86 25.70
CA SER A 190 -1.21 -28.02 25.02
C SER A 190 -1.68 -26.56 24.83
N GLY A 191 -2.95 -26.27 25.14
CA GLY A 191 -3.59 -24.98 24.91
C GLY A 191 -4.26 -24.83 23.55
N LEU A 192 -4.22 -25.85 22.68
CA LEU A 192 -5.03 -25.87 21.46
C LEU A 192 -6.51 -25.79 21.83
N GLN A 193 -7.23 -24.85 21.22
CA GLN A 193 -8.68 -24.79 21.34
C GLN A 193 -9.32 -25.23 20.03
N TYR A 194 -10.47 -25.87 20.10
CA TYR A 194 -11.22 -26.26 18.92
C TYR A 194 -12.72 -26.31 19.18
N LYS A 195 -13.50 -26.19 18.11
CA LYS A 195 -14.95 -26.37 18.09
C LYS A 195 -15.33 -27.29 16.94
N ILE A 196 -16.11 -28.31 17.25
CA ILE A 196 -16.63 -29.24 16.26
C ILE A 196 -17.84 -28.59 15.59
N ILE A 197 -17.75 -28.31 14.29
CA ILE A 197 -18.86 -27.77 13.49
C ILE A 197 -19.68 -28.92 12.92
N THR A 198 -19.00 -29.90 12.32
CA THR A 198 -19.58 -31.16 11.84
C THR A 198 -18.70 -32.30 12.31
N ALA A 199 -19.30 -33.29 12.96
CA ALA A 199 -18.60 -34.51 13.35
C ALA A 199 -18.58 -35.49 12.17
N GLY A 200 -17.38 -35.91 11.76
CA GLY A 200 -17.18 -37.01 10.82
C GLY A 200 -17.24 -38.37 11.52
N THR A 201 -17.33 -39.42 10.72
CA THR A 201 -17.43 -40.81 11.18
C THR A 201 -16.33 -41.70 10.61
N GLY A 202 -15.40 -41.13 9.84
CA GLY A 202 -14.28 -41.86 9.25
C GLY A 202 -13.13 -42.07 10.22
N GLU A 203 -12.05 -42.66 9.72
CA GLU A 203 -10.85 -42.92 10.51
C GLU A 203 -10.20 -41.63 11.03
N VAL A 204 -9.50 -41.72 12.16
CA VAL A 204 -8.69 -40.62 12.68
C VAL A 204 -7.24 -40.78 12.15
N PRO A 205 -6.68 -39.75 11.50
CA PRO A 205 -5.29 -39.77 11.03
C PRO A 205 -4.27 -39.95 12.16
N GLN A 206 -3.20 -40.69 11.88
CA GLN A 206 -1.97 -40.71 12.67
C GLN A 206 -1.00 -39.65 12.15
N LYS A 207 0.06 -39.37 12.91
CA LYS A 207 1.01 -38.28 12.61
C LYS A 207 1.71 -38.45 11.26
N GLU A 208 2.01 -39.70 10.88
CA GLU A 208 2.71 -40.03 9.64
C GLU A 208 1.76 -40.11 8.44
N ASP A 209 0.45 -40.19 8.68
CA ASP A 209 -0.54 -40.31 7.62
C ASP A 209 -0.62 -39.03 6.78
N LYS A 210 -0.96 -39.23 5.51
CA LYS A 210 -1.21 -38.14 4.57
C LYS A 210 -2.70 -37.84 4.55
N VAL A 211 -3.06 -36.58 4.76
CA VAL A 211 -4.45 -36.13 4.75
C VAL A 211 -4.73 -35.26 3.54
N THR A 212 -5.99 -35.20 3.13
CA THR A 212 -6.49 -34.20 2.19
C THR A 212 -7.52 -33.34 2.92
N VAL A 213 -7.34 -32.02 2.86
CA VAL A 213 -8.19 -31.07 3.58
C VAL A 213 -8.67 -29.94 2.67
N LYS A 214 -9.76 -29.29 3.07
CA LYS A 214 -10.05 -27.89 2.70
C LYS A 214 -9.88 -27.03 3.94
N TYR A 215 -9.36 -25.83 3.79
CA TYR A 215 -9.18 -24.95 4.94
C TYR A 215 -9.14 -23.47 4.60
N GLU A 216 -9.38 -22.67 5.62
CA GLU A 216 -9.15 -21.23 5.62
C GLU A 216 -8.54 -20.79 6.95
N GLY A 217 -7.43 -20.06 6.88
CA GLY A 217 -6.69 -19.51 8.00
C GLY A 217 -6.82 -18.00 8.06
N LYS A 218 -7.18 -17.48 9.23
CA LYS A 218 -7.30 -16.05 9.52
C LYS A 218 -6.72 -15.68 10.88
N THR A 219 -6.30 -14.44 11.04
CA THR A 219 -5.91 -13.85 12.32
C THR A 219 -7.14 -13.44 13.14
N ILE A 220 -6.95 -13.11 14.42
CA ILE A 220 -8.06 -12.78 15.35
C ILE A 220 -8.86 -11.53 14.95
N ASP A 221 -8.28 -10.67 14.10
CA ASP A 221 -8.90 -9.50 13.49
C ASP A 221 -9.72 -9.84 12.23
N GLY A 222 -9.77 -11.11 11.84
CA GLY A 222 -10.52 -11.61 10.69
C GLY A 222 -9.77 -11.57 9.37
N LYS A 223 -8.51 -11.10 9.33
CA LYS A 223 -7.73 -11.06 8.09
C LYS A 223 -7.35 -12.48 7.65
N ILE A 224 -7.82 -12.88 6.47
CA ILE A 224 -7.44 -14.16 5.84
C ILE A 224 -5.99 -14.07 5.36
N PHE A 225 -5.16 -15.05 5.74
CA PHE A 225 -3.76 -15.14 5.30
C PHE A 225 -3.50 -16.34 4.39
N ASP A 226 -4.36 -17.37 4.45
CA ASP A 226 -4.25 -18.56 3.59
C ASP A 226 -5.63 -19.22 3.45
N SER A 227 -6.04 -19.61 2.24
CA SER A 227 -7.32 -20.26 1.99
C SER A 227 -7.20 -21.21 0.81
N SER A 228 -7.49 -22.50 1.04
CA SER A 228 -7.49 -23.51 -0.03
C SER A 228 -8.69 -23.31 -0.96
N TYR A 229 -9.78 -22.73 -0.48
CA TYR A 229 -10.99 -22.44 -1.28
C TYR A 229 -10.72 -21.46 -2.43
N GLN A 230 -9.69 -20.62 -2.31
CA GLN A 230 -9.26 -19.67 -3.33
C GLN A 230 -8.30 -20.27 -4.37
N ARG A 231 -7.95 -21.55 -4.25
CA ARG A 231 -7.05 -22.28 -5.17
C ARG A 231 -7.82 -23.27 -6.06
N ASN A 232 -7.16 -23.73 -7.12
CA ASN A 232 -7.63 -24.84 -7.95
C ASN A 232 -6.51 -25.90 -8.08
N PRO A 233 -6.67 -27.14 -7.56
CA PRO A 233 -7.85 -27.64 -6.84
C PRO A 233 -8.03 -26.97 -5.48
N GLN A 234 -9.27 -26.95 -4.97
CA GLN A 234 -9.62 -26.34 -3.68
C GLN A 234 -9.15 -27.15 -2.45
N THR A 235 -8.52 -28.29 -2.68
CA THR A 235 -8.01 -29.19 -1.64
C THR A 235 -6.50 -29.08 -1.54
N THR A 236 -5.96 -29.37 -0.37
CA THR A 236 -4.51 -29.45 -0.15
C THR A 236 -4.21 -30.74 0.60
N SER A 237 -3.14 -31.43 0.18
CA SER A 237 -2.72 -32.68 0.81
C SER A 237 -1.31 -32.57 1.37
N PHE A 238 -1.12 -33.07 2.58
CA PHE A 238 0.17 -33.07 3.28
C PHE A 238 0.16 -34.15 4.36
N ARG A 239 1.35 -34.48 4.87
CA ARG A 239 1.47 -35.33 6.06
C ARG A 239 1.15 -34.54 7.32
N CYS A 240 0.51 -35.19 8.29
CA CYS A 240 0.10 -34.53 9.54
C CYS A 240 1.30 -33.99 10.33
N ASP A 241 2.50 -34.55 10.16
CA ASP A 241 3.75 -34.13 10.82
C ASP A 241 4.53 -33.02 10.09
N GLN A 242 4.06 -32.55 8.93
CA GLN A 242 4.71 -31.50 8.14
C GLN A 242 4.07 -30.11 8.28
N VAL A 243 3.11 -29.97 9.18
CA VAL A 243 2.37 -28.74 9.45
C VAL A 243 2.68 -28.21 10.84
N ILE A 244 2.13 -27.03 11.19
CA ILE A 244 2.30 -26.46 12.53
C ILE A 244 1.75 -27.40 13.60
N LYS A 245 2.35 -27.37 14.80
CA LYS A 245 2.06 -28.32 15.89
C LYS A 245 0.57 -28.40 16.23
N GLY A 246 -0.14 -27.27 16.21
CA GLY A 246 -1.57 -27.23 16.48
C GLY A 246 -2.41 -27.98 15.44
N TRP A 247 -1.99 -27.95 14.17
CA TRP A 247 -2.63 -28.76 13.12
C TRP A 247 -2.33 -30.24 13.30
N THR A 248 -1.07 -30.62 13.56
CA THR A 248 -0.70 -32.02 13.82
C THR A 248 -1.54 -32.60 14.96
N GLU A 249 -1.68 -31.86 16.06
CA GLU A 249 -2.50 -32.28 17.20
C GLU A 249 -3.99 -32.37 16.84
N ALA A 250 -4.55 -31.35 16.18
CA ALA A 250 -5.97 -31.34 15.80
C ALA A 250 -6.32 -32.51 14.86
N LEU A 251 -5.50 -32.75 13.84
CA LEU A 251 -5.73 -33.82 12.86
C LEU A 251 -5.71 -35.20 13.51
N SER A 252 -4.87 -35.42 14.54
CA SER A 252 -4.85 -36.67 15.30
C SER A 252 -6.04 -36.88 16.24
N MET A 253 -6.97 -35.92 16.32
CA MET A 253 -8.22 -36.04 17.07
C MET A 253 -9.46 -35.94 16.16
N MET A 254 -9.28 -35.60 14.89
CA MET A 254 -10.35 -35.23 13.98
C MET A 254 -10.70 -36.41 13.07
N PRO A 255 -11.91 -37.01 13.20
CA PRO A 255 -12.35 -38.05 12.28
C PRO A 255 -12.49 -37.54 10.85
N VAL A 256 -12.17 -38.35 9.85
CA VAL A 256 -12.45 -38.03 8.44
C VAL A 256 -13.94 -37.74 8.24
N GLY A 257 -14.23 -36.73 7.41
CA GLY A 257 -15.56 -36.16 7.19
C GLY A 257 -15.91 -35.03 8.16
N SER A 258 -15.05 -34.72 9.14
CA SER A 258 -15.31 -33.64 10.08
C SER A 258 -15.06 -32.25 9.49
N LYS A 259 -15.74 -31.26 10.06
CA LYS A 259 -15.43 -29.84 9.92
C LYS A 259 -15.23 -29.21 11.29
N TRP A 260 -14.06 -28.67 11.56
CA TRP A 260 -13.70 -28.08 12.85
C TRP A 260 -13.26 -26.62 12.66
N GLU A 261 -13.53 -25.78 13.65
CA GLU A 261 -12.78 -24.55 13.86
C GLU A 261 -11.67 -24.82 14.88
N LEU A 262 -10.45 -24.43 14.55
CA LEU A 262 -9.27 -24.53 15.40
C LEU A 262 -8.83 -23.12 15.80
N TYR A 263 -8.46 -22.93 17.05
CA TYR A 263 -7.88 -21.69 17.55
C TYR A 263 -6.53 -22.03 18.18
N ILE A 264 -5.47 -21.70 17.46
CA ILE A 264 -4.13 -22.20 17.67
C ILE A 264 -3.28 -21.11 18.34
N PRO A 265 -2.82 -21.30 19.60
CA PRO A 265 -1.92 -20.37 20.25
C PRO A 265 -0.56 -20.30 19.55
N GLN A 266 0.15 -19.19 19.77
CA GLN A 266 1.42 -18.90 19.08
C GLN A 266 2.48 -19.98 19.28
N GLU A 267 2.51 -20.63 20.46
CA GLU A 267 3.41 -21.73 20.82
C GLU A 267 3.21 -22.99 19.96
N LEU A 268 2.00 -23.16 19.42
CA LEU A 268 1.62 -24.26 18.53
C LEU A 268 1.59 -23.84 17.05
N ALA A 269 1.93 -22.58 16.76
CA ALA A 269 1.99 -21.98 15.42
C ALA A 269 3.42 -21.50 15.11
N TYR A 270 3.59 -20.21 14.77
CA TYR A 270 4.86 -19.62 14.30
C TYR A 270 5.69 -18.94 15.40
N GLY A 271 5.19 -18.88 16.64
CA GLY A 271 5.95 -18.34 17.75
C GLY A 271 6.24 -16.84 17.63
N ALA A 272 7.44 -16.45 18.06
CA ALA A 272 8.00 -15.10 17.92
C ALA A 272 8.44 -14.75 16.48
N ARG A 273 8.29 -15.66 15.51
CA ARG A 273 8.77 -15.44 14.14
C ARG A 273 7.65 -14.89 13.28
N GLN A 274 8.01 -13.97 12.39
CA GLN A 274 7.12 -13.54 11.32
C GLN A 274 7.06 -14.63 10.24
N ALA A 275 5.85 -14.92 9.74
CA ALA A 275 5.62 -15.91 8.68
C ALA A 275 4.71 -15.32 7.59
N GLY A 276 5.30 -14.86 6.49
CA GLY A 276 4.56 -14.17 5.43
C GLY A 276 3.82 -12.95 5.98
N GLN A 277 2.48 -12.98 5.93
CA GLN A 277 1.62 -11.92 6.46
C GLN A 277 1.26 -12.09 7.95
N ILE A 278 1.67 -13.20 8.58
CA ILE A 278 1.38 -13.51 9.97
C ILE A 278 2.42 -12.84 10.86
N GLN A 279 1.96 -11.97 11.75
CA GLN A 279 2.81 -11.27 12.72
C GLN A 279 3.33 -12.21 13.81
N PRO A 280 4.49 -11.92 14.42
CA PRO A 280 4.94 -12.60 15.63
C PRO A 280 3.85 -12.69 16.70
N TYR A 281 3.81 -13.82 17.41
CA TYR A 281 2.88 -14.10 18.52
C TYR A 281 1.39 -14.17 18.14
N SER A 282 1.07 -14.28 16.86
CA SER A 282 -0.32 -14.41 16.39
C SER A 282 -0.96 -15.71 16.89
N THR A 283 -2.19 -15.59 17.37
CA THR A 283 -3.16 -16.69 17.41
C THR A 283 -3.75 -16.87 16.03
N LEU A 284 -3.84 -18.11 15.58
CA LEU A 284 -4.39 -18.45 14.26
C LEU A 284 -5.73 -19.15 14.40
N ILE A 285 -6.70 -18.72 13.61
CA ILE A 285 -8.01 -19.34 13.52
C ILE A 285 -8.08 -20.08 12.20
N PHE A 286 -8.35 -21.38 12.25
CA PHE A 286 -8.53 -22.19 11.06
C PHE A 286 -9.91 -22.84 11.02
N THR A 287 -10.59 -22.72 9.90
CA THR A 287 -11.69 -23.64 9.56
C THR A 287 -11.09 -24.77 8.74
N VAL A 288 -11.23 -26.01 9.19
CA VAL A 288 -10.66 -27.19 8.53
C VAL A 288 -11.76 -28.21 8.24
N GLU A 289 -11.80 -28.71 7.01
CA GLU A 289 -12.60 -29.86 6.58
C GLU A 289 -11.65 -31.00 6.24
N LEU A 290 -11.74 -32.12 6.96
CA LEU A 290 -10.92 -33.29 6.71
C LEU A 290 -11.63 -34.22 5.72
N ILE A 291 -11.11 -34.28 4.49
CA ILE A 291 -11.76 -34.96 3.36
C ILE A 291 -11.40 -36.45 3.31
N SER A 292 -10.12 -36.76 3.43
CA SER A 292 -9.63 -38.14 3.38
C SER A 292 -8.30 -38.30 4.10
N VAL A 293 -7.96 -39.56 4.40
CA VAL A 293 -6.67 -39.98 4.94
C VAL A 293 -6.13 -41.14 4.09
N GLU A 294 -4.84 -41.08 3.78
CA GLU A 294 -4.05 -42.11 3.12
C GLU A 294 -3.04 -42.63 4.15
N LYS A 295 -3.23 -43.87 4.61
CA LYS A 295 -2.40 -44.49 5.65
C LYS A 295 -1.00 -44.77 5.12
N THR A 296 0.02 -44.32 5.85
CA THR A 296 1.39 -44.75 5.54
C THR A 296 1.57 -46.21 5.97
N THR A 297 1.59 -47.12 5.01
CA THR A 297 1.96 -48.52 5.28
C THR A 297 3.46 -48.58 5.60
N LYS A 298 3.81 -48.79 6.87
CA LYS A 298 5.15 -49.28 7.19
C LYS A 298 5.29 -50.67 6.56
N PRO A 299 6.34 -50.95 5.76
CA PRO A 299 6.62 -52.33 5.40
C PRO A 299 6.86 -53.11 6.69
N GLU A 300 6.11 -54.19 6.90
CA GLU A 300 6.33 -55.13 7.99
C GLU A 300 7.82 -55.49 8.01
N SER A 301 8.49 -55.26 9.14
CA SER A 301 9.81 -55.83 9.35
C SER A 301 9.66 -57.34 9.29
N LYS A 302 10.09 -57.95 8.17
CA LYS A 302 10.30 -59.39 8.12
C LYS A 302 11.28 -59.74 9.25
N LYS A 303 10.78 -60.60 10.14
CA LYS A 303 11.39 -61.22 11.33
C LYS A 303 12.91 -61.12 11.45
#